data_AF-A0AAJ5ZN19-F1
#
_entry.id   AF-A0AAJ5ZN19-F1
#
_cell.length_a   1.000
_cell.length_b   1.000
_cell.length_c   1.000
_cell.angle_alpha   90.00
_cell.angle_beta   90.00
_cell.angle_gamma   90.00
#
_symmetry.space_group_name_H-M   'P 1'
#
loop_
_entity.id
_entity.type
_entity.pdbx_description
1 polymer ?
#
loop_
_entity_poly.entity_id
_entity_poly.type
_entity_poly.pdbx_seq_one_letter_code
_entity_poly.pdbx_strand_id
1 'polypeptide(L)'
;MRPSDIPVVGMLLAGDRSYPSFGAFCDAIRDLGYEDGETIQIEPRFADGHLDRLPSLAAELVQHRAKIIVAIGAVSYWAAREAAPDLPIVFAIVLDPVSAKIVQNAERPGGRTTGCTNFDLAR
;
A
#
# COMPACT_ATOMS: atom_id res chain seq x y z
N MET A 1 -14.15 -8.42 21.60
CA MET A 1 -12.85 -7.97 21.03
C MET A 1 -12.34 -6.84 21.90
N ARG A 2 -11.06 -6.83 22.31
CA ARG A 2 -10.51 -5.63 22.94
C ARG A 2 -10.26 -4.60 21.83
N PRO A 3 -10.42 -3.29 22.08
CA PRO A 3 -10.11 -2.24 21.10
C PRO A 3 -8.67 -2.26 20.54
N SER A 4 -7.79 -3.13 21.07
CA SER A 4 -6.40 -3.34 20.67
C SER A 4 -6.16 -4.40 19.57
N ASP A 5 -7.20 -5.09 19.08
CA ASP A 5 -7.03 -6.30 18.24
C ASP A 5 -7.40 -6.09 16.76
N ILE A 6 -7.89 -4.91 16.37
CA ILE A 6 -8.27 -4.62 14.98
C ILE A 6 -6.98 -4.49 14.12
N PRO A 7 -6.81 -5.27 13.04
CA PRO A 7 -5.62 -5.20 12.20
C PRO A 7 -5.55 -3.88 11.44
N VAL A 8 -4.39 -3.24 11.51
CA VAL A 8 -4.11 -1.97 10.81
C VAL A 8 -3.61 -2.25 9.39
N VAL A 9 -4.28 -1.64 8.41
CA VAL A 9 -3.92 -1.59 7.00
C VAL A 9 -3.35 -0.20 6.69
N GLY A 10 -2.04 -0.12 6.48
CA GLY A 10 -1.41 1.13 6.10
C GLY A 10 -1.59 1.39 4.60
N MET A 11 -1.89 2.63 4.21
CA MET A 11 -1.85 3.06 2.82
C MET A 11 -0.85 4.18 2.64
N LEU A 12 0.08 4.04 1.69
CA LEU A 12 1.10 5.05 1.39
C LEU A 12 0.93 5.57 -0.04
N LEU A 13 0.67 6.87 -0.16
CA LEU A 13 0.37 7.54 -1.43
C LEU A 13 1.30 8.74 -1.65
N ALA A 14 1.85 8.83 -2.86
CA ALA A 14 2.66 9.97 -3.29
C ALA A 14 1.84 11.27 -3.47
N GLY A 15 0.57 11.12 -3.85
CA GLY A 15 -0.36 12.23 -4.02
C GLY A 15 -1.13 12.58 -2.75
N ASP A 16 -2.20 13.36 -2.92
CA ASP A 16 -3.15 13.72 -1.87
C ASP A 16 -4.39 12.79 -1.83
N ARG A 17 -5.33 13.08 -0.93
CA ARG A 17 -6.57 12.32 -0.75
C ARG A 17 -7.55 12.41 -1.92
N SER A 18 -7.42 13.40 -2.80
CA SER A 18 -8.31 13.56 -3.96
C SER A 18 -8.06 12.53 -5.06
N TYR A 19 -6.91 11.84 -5.02
CA TYR A 19 -6.63 10.76 -5.96
C TYR A 19 -7.65 9.61 -5.84
N PRO A 20 -8.22 9.12 -6.96
CA PRO A 20 -9.28 8.10 -6.92
C PRO A 20 -8.87 6.79 -6.25
N SER A 21 -7.58 6.49 -6.21
CA SER A 21 -7.04 5.23 -5.67
C SER A 21 -7.39 5.00 -4.20
N PHE A 22 -7.47 6.06 -3.37
CA PHE A 22 -7.84 5.93 -1.97
C PHE A 22 -9.33 5.57 -1.83
N GLY A 23 -10.21 6.35 -2.45
CA GLY A 23 -11.65 6.09 -2.42
C GLY A 23 -12.02 4.72 -2.99
N ALA A 24 -11.45 4.36 -4.14
CA ALA A 24 -11.69 3.06 -4.78
C ALA A 24 -11.23 1.88 -3.91
N PHE A 25 -10.12 2.02 -3.17
CA PHE A 25 -9.68 1.00 -2.22
C PHE A 25 -10.66 0.86 -1.05
N CYS A 26 -11.04 1.98 -0.42
CA CYS A 26 -12.02 1.97 0.67
C CYS A 26 -13.35 1.33 0.26
N ASP A 27 -13.87 1.69 -0.92
CA ASP A 27 -15.11 1.13 -1.44
C ASP A 27 -14.97 -0.38 -1.69
N ALA A 28 -13.90 -0.82 -2.36
CA ALA A 28 -13.70 -2.23 -2.67
C ALA A 28 -13.51 -3.10 -1.42
N ILE A 29 -12.81 -2.60 -0.40
CA ILE A 29 -12.57 -3.32 0.85
C ILE A 29 -13.86 -3.41 1.67
N ARG A 30 -14.67 -2.34 1.70
CA ARG A 30 -16.02 -2.37 2.27
C ARG A 30 -16.93 -3.39 1.56
N ASP A 31 -16.92 -3.42 0.23
CA ASP A 31 -17.73 -4.37 -0.56
C ASP A 31 -17.33 -5.83 -0.29
N LEU A 32 -16.09 -6.08 0.15
CA LEU A 32 -15.61 -7.38 0.61
C LEU A 32 -15.98 -7.70 2.07
N GLY A 33 -16.69 -6.80 2.76
CA GLY A 33 -17.13 -6.93 4.14
C GLY A 33 -16.13 -6.45 5.19
N TYR A 34 -15.10 -5.71 4.79
CA TYR A 34 -14.14 -5.10 5.73
C TYR A 34 -14.51 -3.65 6.02
N GLU A 35 -15.15 -3.43 7.16
CA GLU A 35 -15.51 -2.11 7.67
C GLU A 35 -14.36 -1.46 8.46
N ASP A 36 -14.05 -0.20 8.14
CA ASP A 36 -13.02 0.60 8.80
C ASP A 36 -13.47 1.02 10.21
N GLY A 37 -12.60 0.81 11.21
CA GLY A 37 -12.89 1.00 12.63
C GLY A 37 -13.62 -0.16 13.30
N GLU A 38 -14.09 -1.16 12.53
CA GLU A 38 -14.80 -2.33 13.07
C GLU A 38 -14.04 -3.64 12.84
N THR A 39 -13.67 -3.93 11.59
CA THR A 39 -13.02 -5.18 11.19
C THR A 39 -11.54 -4.99 10.85
N ILE A 40 -11.20 -3.81 10.33
CA ILE A 40 -9.85 -3.34 10.02
C ILE A 40 -9.75 -1.86 10.43
N GLN A 41 -8.53 -1.33 10.49
CA GLN A 41 -8.30 0.10 10.60
C GLN A 41 -7.46 0.56 9.42
N ILE A 42 -7.97 1.48 8.60
CA ILE A 42 -7.25 2.03 7.46
C ILE A 42 -6.46 3.27 7.91
N GLU A 43 -5.14 3.22 7.77
CA GLU A 43 -4.23 4.31 8.11
C GLU A 43 -3.62 4.90 6.84
N PRO A 44 -4.21 5.95 6.24
CA PRO A 44 -3.65 6.56 5.06
C PRO A 44 -2.55 7.57 5.41
N ARG A 45 -1.52 7.62 4.56
CA ARG A 45 -0.46 8.62 4.56
C ARG A 45 -0.28 9.16 3.16
N PHE A 46 -0.40 10.47 3.04
CA PHE A 46 -0.33 11.22 1.79
C PHE A 46 0.91 12.10 1.82
N ALA A 47 1.73 12.03 0.77
CA ALA A 47 2.89 12.89 0.63
C ALA A 47 2.55 14.25 0.02
N ASP A 48 1.33 14.42 -0.52
CA ASP A 48 0.85 15.67 -1.14
C ASP A 48 1.80 16.16 -2.26
N GLY A 49 2.41 15.24 -3.00
CA GLY A 49 3.40 15.52 -4.05
C GLY A 49 4.84 15.71 -3.55
N HIS A 50 5.06 15.81 -2.23
CA HIS A 50 6.39 15.95 -1.62
C HIS A 50 7.02 14.58 -1.36
N LEU A 51 7.57 13.97 -2.41
CA LEU A 51 8.08 12.59 -2.39
C LEU A 51 9.16 12.33 -1.32
N ASP A 52 9.89 13.36 -0.91
CA ASP A 52 10.87 13.32 0.18
C ASP A 52 10.26 12.99 1.56
N ARG A 53 8.94 13.17 1.73
CA ARG A 53 8.20 12.77 2.95
C ARG A 53 7.86 11.27 2.99
N LEU A 54 7.93 10.56 1.87
CA LEU A 54 7.51 9.15 1.81
C LEU A 54 8.25 8.26 2.82
N PRO A 55 9.57 8.38 3.04
CA PRO A 55 10.26 7.58 4.05
C PRO A 55 9.74 7.80 5.47
N SER A 56 9.50 9.06 5.89
CA SER A 56 8.98 9.34 7.23
C SER A 56 7.54 8.86 7.40
N LEU A 57 6.71 9.04 6.37
CA LEU A 57 5.33 8.56 6.35
C LEU A 57 5.26 7.02 6.39
N ALA A 58 6.17 6.33 5.72
CA ALA A 58 6.28 4.87 5.81
C ALA A 58 6.68 4.42 7.22
N ALA A 59 7.61 5.12 7.87
CA ALA A 59 8.01 4.84 9.24
C ALA A 59 6.85 5.05 10.24
N GLU A 60 5.99 6.04 10.03
CA GLU A 60 4.77 6.22 10.82
C GLU A 60 3.84 5.01 10.72
N LEU A 61 3.64 4.42 9.53
CA LEU A 61 2.82 3.21 9.38
C LEU A 61 3.37 2.03 10.20
N VAL A 62 4.69 1.89 10.28
CA VAL A 62 5.33 0.87 11.13
C VAL A 62 5.08 1.16 12.62
N GLN A 63 5.22 2.42 13.04
CA GLN A 63 4.94 2.84 14.43
C GLN A 63 3.47 2.62 14.81
N HIS A 64 2.55 2.84 13.88
CA HIS A 64 1.12 2.54 14.00
C HIS A 64 0.80 1.03 13.89
N ARG A 65 1.83 0.17 13.85
CA ARG A 65 1.71 -1.29 13.85
C ARG A 65 0.90 -1.83 12.68
N ALA A 66 1.04 -1.21 11.51
CA ALA A 66 0.51 -1.74 10.26
C ALA A 66 0.92 -3.22 10.10
N LYS A 67 -0.05 -4.05 9.73
CA LYS A 67 0.16 -5.49 9.45
C LYS A 67 0.45 -5.75 7.98
N ILE A 68 0.02 -4.83 7.11
CA ILE A 68 0.21 -4.82 5.67
C ILE A 68 0.27 -3.36 5.21
N ILE A 69 1.07 -3.09 4.18
CA ILE A 69 1.12 -1.76 3.56
C ILE A 69 0.67 -1.86 2.11
N VAL A 70 -0.33 -1.05 1.75
CA VAL A 70 -0.75 -0.82 0.37
C VAL A 70 -0.01 0.41 -0.16
N ALA A 71 0.89 0.21 -1.11
CA ALA A 71 1.72 1.27 -1.67
C ALA A 71 1.22 1.64 -3.08
N ILE A 72 0.78 2.90 -3.24
CA ILE A 72 0.30 3.41 -4.53
C ILE A 72 1.47 4.07 -5.28
N GLY A 73 1.94 3.42 -6.34
CA GLY A 73 3.09 3.82 -7.15
C GLY A 73 4.43 3.26 -6.67
N ALA A 74 5.40 3.22 -7.59
CA ALA A 74 6.71 2.59 -7.35
C ALA A 74 7.54 3.31 -6.26
N VAL A 75 7.49 4.65 -6.22
CA VAL A 75 8.20 5.44 -5.20
C VAL A 75 7.67 5.18 -3.79
N SER A 76 6.35 5.06 -3.65
CA SER A 76 5.70 4.68 -2.39
C SER A 76 6.06 3.25 -1.99
N TYR A 77 6.13 2.32 -2.95
CA TYR A 77 6.56 0.95 -2.67
C TYR A 77 7.97 0.90 -2.08
N TRP A 78 8.94 1.59 -2.70
CA TRP A 78 10.32 1.56 -2.22
C TRP A 78 10.47 2.20 -0.84
N ALA A 79 9.79 3.31 -0.58
CA ALA A 79 9.77 3.91 0.76
C ALA A 79 9.16 2.95 1.81
N ALA A 80 8.06 2.28 1.49
CA ALA A 80 7.46 1.27 2.36
C ALA A 80 8.40 0.06 2.57
N ARG A 81 9.08 -0.40 1.51
CA ARG A 81 9.99 -1.55 1.56
C ARG A 81 11.21 -1.27 2.42
N GLU A 82 11.75 -0.06 2.36
CA GLU A 82 12.89 0.37 3.17
C GLU A 82 12.52 0.50 4.66
N ALA A 83 11.37 1.12 4.95
CA ALA A 83 10.90 1.29 6.33
C ALA A 83 10.41 -0.02 6.96
N ALA A 84 9.88 -0.95 6.16
CA ALA A 84 9.19 -2.16 6.63
C ALA A 84 9.59 -3.43 5.84
N PRO A 85 10.86 -3.88 5.91
CA PRO A 85 11.34 -5.01 5.13
C PRO A 85 10.70 -6.37 5.50
N ASP A 86 10.04 -6.45 6.66
CA ASP A 86 9.40 -7.67 7.16
C ASP A 86 7.87 -7.66 7.04
N LEU A 87 7.27 -6.56 6.58
CA LEU A 87 5.83 -6.49 6.35
C LEU A 87 5.48 -6.96 4.93
N PRO A 88 4.31 -7.60 4.75
CA PRO A 88 3.71 -7.76 3.44
C PRO A 88 3.40 -6.38 2.82
N ILE A 89 3.75 -6.21 1.54
CA ILE A 89 3.49 -4.98 0.78
C ILE A 89 2.69 -5.34 -0.48
N VAL A 90 1.56 -4.66 -0.65
CA VAL A 90 0.73 -4.75 -1.86
C VAL A 90 0.94 -3.47 -2.66
N PHE A 91 1.52 -3.56 -3.86
CA PHE A 91 1.67 -2.40 -4.73
C PHE A 91 0.49 -2.26 -5.69
N ALA A 92 0.17 -1.03 -6.09
CA ALA A 92 -0.77 -0.75 -7.17
C ALA A 92 -0.29 0.46 -7.98
N ILE A 93 -0.81 0.61 -9.21
CA ILE A 93 -0.44 1.71 -10.11
C ILE A 93 1.08 1.74 -10.35
N VAL A 94 1.63 0.56 -10.63
CA VAL A 94 3.00 0.38 -11.09
C VAL A 94 2.92 -0.19 -12.50
N LEU A 95 3.46 0.54 -13.48
CA LEU A 95 3.42 0.13 -14.88
C LEU A 95 4.16 -1.20 -15.05
N ASP A 96 5.46 -1.24 -14.85
CA ASP A 96 6.22 -2.49 -14.93
C ASP A 96 6.92 -2.77 -13.60
N PRO A 97 6.37 -3.66 -12.75
CA PRO A 97 6.96 -3.99 -11.46
C PRO A 97 8.26 -4.80 -11.59
N VAL A 98 8.51 -5.44 -12.75
CA VAL A 98 9.77 -6.14 -13.03
C VAL A 98 10.85 -5.13 -13.39
N SER A 99 10.58 -4.23 -14.34
CA SER A 99 11.52 -3.15 -14.70
C SER A 99 11.79 -2.20 -13.53
N ALA A 100 10.79 -1.94 -12.68
CA ALA A 100 10.95 -1.17 -11.45
C ALA A 100 11.69 -1.93 -10.32
N LYS A 101 12.09 -3.18 -10.57
CA LYS A 101 12.80 -4.09 -9.64
C LYS A 101 12.03 -4.36 -8.34
N ILE A 102 10.71 -4.21 -8.37
CA ILE A 102 9.82 -4.49 -7.24
C ILE A 102 9.67 -6.00 -7.06
N VAL A 103 9.52 -6.73 -8.17
CA VAL A 103 9.41 -8.19 -8.23
C VAL A 103 10.30 -8.75 -9.33
N GLN A 104 10.72 -10.01 -9.22
CA GLN A 104 11.47 -10.68 -10.28
C GLN A 104 10.57 -11.24 -11.40
N ASN A 105 9.35 -11.63 -11.04
CA ASN A 105 8.35 -12.18 -11.95
C ASN A 105 6.97 -11.67 -11.52
N ALA A 106 6.24 -11.00 -12.42
CA ALA A 106 4.92 -10.44 -12.10
C ALA A 106 3.85 -11.52 -11.83
N GLU A 107 3.90 -12.65 -12.52
CA GLU A 107 2.98 -13.79 -12.31
C GLU A 107 3.32 -14.57 -11.03
N ARG A 108 4.57 -14.52 -10.59
CA ARG A 108 5.07 -15.19 -9.38
C ARG A 108 5.99 -14.25 -8.59
N PRO A 109 5.44 -13.23 -7.91
CA PRO A 109 6.22 -12.19 -7.22
C PRO A 109 7.25 -12.72 -6.22
N GLY A 110 6.88 -13.78 -5.50
CA GLY A 110 7.70 -14.37 -4.43
C GLY A 110 7.83 -13.46 -3.20
N GLY A 111 8.30 -14.03 -2.08
CA GLY A 111 8.56 -13.27 -0.86
C GLY A 111 7.31 -12.66 -0.23
N ARG A 112 7.38 -11.38 0.16
CA ARG A 112 6.33 -10.64 0.90
C ARG A 112 5.71 -9.51 0.06
N THR A 113 5.95 -9.51 -1.24
CA THR A 113 5.48 -8.47 -2.15
C THR A 113 4.49 -9.06 -3.14
N THR A 114 3.37 -8.38 -3.36
CA THR A 114 2.40 -8.69 -4.43
C THR A 114 1.74 -7.39 -4.89
N GLY A 115 0.87 -7.42 -5.88
CA GLY A 115 0.19 -6.20 -6.33
C GLY A 115 -0.51 -6.31 -7.66
N CYS A 116 -0.95 -5.15 -8.15
CA CYS A 116 -1.58 -4.98 -9.45
C CYS A 116 -0.77 -4.00 -10.30
N THR A 117 -0.59 -4.34 -11.56
CA THR A 117 -0.04 -3.44 -12.57
C THR A 117 -1.16 -2.82 -13.42
N ASN A 118 -0.94 -1.60 -13.88
CA ASN A 118 -1.77 -0.95 -14.91
C ASN A 118 -1.20 -1.12 -16.33
N PHE A 119 -0.16 -1.95 -16.49
CA PHE A 119 0.35 -2.42 -17.76
C PHE A 119 -0.47 -3.64 -18.21
N ASP A 120 -1.24 -3.43 -19.26
CA ASP A 120 -1.97 -4.49 -19.95
C ASP A 120 -1.12 -4.93 -21.16
N LEU A 121 -0.68 -6.20 -21.18
CA LEU A 121 -0.01 -6.77 -22.35
C LEU A 121 -1.01 -7.22 -23.43
N ALA A 122 -2.30 -7.30 -23.08
CA ALA A 122 -3.37 -7.78 -23.95
C ALA A 122 -4.25 -6.64 -24.51
N ARG A 123 -3.85 -5.37 -24.35
CA ARG A 123 -4.44 -4.20 -25.00
C ARG A 123 -3.39 -3.25 -25.57
#